data_AF-A0A6L3YW00-F1
#
_entry.id   AF-A0A6L3YW00-F1
#
_cell.length_a   1.000
_cell.length_b   1.000
_cell.length_c   1.000
_cell.angle_alpha   90.00
_cell.angle_beta   90.00
_cell.angle_gamma   90.00
#
_symmetry.space_group_name_H-M   'P 1'
#
loop_
_entity.id
_entity.type
_entity.pdbx_description
1 polymer ?
#
loop_
_entity_poly.entity_id
_entity_poly.type
_entity_poly.pdbx_seq_one_letter_code
_entity_poly.pdbx_strand_id
1 'polypeptide(L)'
;MSGKPVKTQQQTEKGENESLRLGQLRLLIALDALLVEGSVGGAARQMGLSIAAMSRLLGQIREKFNDPILVRSGRTMIATPKAEALRGRLRRLANEAETLLSLDLTELPKSSCTGHHGWKRSTITAPPPLGIRKVVELENHPTPEQLAAQFANIQGENDPLRRLAKYIAVVGRKVGHTRPLEMSEAEDAFTTIFNGEADPMQISALLRLIHYRGETAPELAGMVRAARHIYSVDAGLNMPALDWPAYLSPNSMQSPWFMLSALLVARAGYPVALHGNCGTGEISGKLELAAEAINLPIATSHSLAESALRAHSICFMPIAGFAPQIYALLALYPLFESRSSMNSLVHLLNPLNLRATFLGVTQSTYRELHRDAGALLGMSSISVVSTCRDVAELVPHRTHMIYRLLDGRETDMLLPTLSKESSDKHSNFSSFEYWYGVWSGAAVDKRAENTIVATAAMAMMTAASAENESHAQFFERAEELWRNRHNRVAA
;
A
#
# COMPACT_ATOMS: atom_id res chain seq x y z
N MET A 1 54.36 -6.04 34.87
CA MET A 1 53.47 -4.86 34.98
C MET A 1 52.18 -5.19 34.24
N SER A 2 51.00 -4.88 34.79
CA SER A 2 49.72 -5.24 34.16
C SER A 2 49.16 -4.07 33.34
N GLY A 3 48.92 -4.29 32.04
CA GLY A 3 48.40 -3.27 31.13
C GLY A 3 46.88 -3.12 31.26
N LYS A 4 46.41 -1.92 31.59
CA LYS A 4 44.97 -1.58 31.50
C LYS A 4 44.58 -1.42 30.02
N PRO A 5 43.48 -2.03 29.55
CA PRO A 5 42.96 -1.77 28.21
C PRO A 5 42.39 -0.34 28.15
N VAL A 6 42.81 0.43 27.13
CA VAL A 6 42.24 1.74 26.84
C VAL A 6 40.89 1.56 26.15
N LYS A 7 39.81 2.09 26.72
CA LYS A 7 38.50 2.14 26.05
C LYS A 7 38.50 3.26 24.99
N THR A 8 38.17 2.90 23.76
CA THR A 8 38.06 3.83 22.62
C THR A 8 36.91 4.81 22.82
N GLN A 9 37.15 6.10 22.55
CA GLN A 9 36.22 7.21 22.85
C GLN A 9 34.79 7.01 22.32
N GLN A 10 34.63 6.37 21.15
CA GLN A 10 33.32 6.07 20.54
C GLN A 10 32.40 5.17 21.40
N GLN A 11 32.95 4.34 22.30
CA GLN A 11 32.13 3.57 23.25
C GLN A 11 31.62 4.46 24.40
N THR A 12 32.38 5.48 24.79
CA THR A 12 32.01 6.43 25.84
C THR A 12 30.89 7.34 25.36
N GLU A 13 31.06 7.98 24.19
CA GLU A 13 30.08 8.89 23.59
C GLU A 13 28.71 8.24 23.40
N LYS A 14 28.66 6.97 22.96
CA LYS A 14 27.39 6.26 22.75
C LYS A 14 26.68 5.98 24.08
N GLY A 15 27.40 5.54 25.12
CA GLY A 15 26.84 5.30 26.45
C GLY A 15 26.36 6.59 27.13
N GLU A 16 27.07 7.70 26.93
CA GLU A 16 26.64 9.03 27.38
C GLU A 16 25.35 9.49 26.66
N ASN A 17 25.23 9.26 25.35
CA ASN A 17 24.03 9.60 24.57
C ASN A 17 22.79 8.77 25.00
N GLU A 18 22.96 7.49 25.31
CA GLU A 18 21.88 6.63 25.82
C GLU A 18 21.48 7.02 27.26
N SER A 19 22.46 7.32 28.12
CA SER A 19 22.23 7.86 29.47
C SER A 19 21.47 9.20 29.44
N LEU A 20 21.84 10.10 28.52
CA LEU A 20 21.15 11.37 28.29
C LEU A 20 19.69 11.17 27.85
N ARG A 21 19.38 10.16 27.03
CA ARG A 21 17.99 9.85 26.63
C ARG A 21 17.16 9.31 27.79
N LEU A 22 17.70 8.36 28.56
CA LEU A 22 17.04 7.80 29.74
C LEU A 22 16.78 8.85 30.82
N GLY A 23 17.75 9.73 31.08
CA GLY A 23 17.58 10.87 31.98
C GLY A 23 16.46 11.82 31.54
N GLN A 24 16.32 12.06 30.23
CA GLN A 24 15.26 12.91 29.69
C GLN A 24 13.84 12.32 29.82
N LEU A 25 13.67 11.00 29.68
CA LEU A 25 12.36 10.36 29.93
C LEU A 25 11.93 10.55 31.40
N ARG A 26 12.87 10.32 32.34
CA ARG A 26 12.63 10.51 33.78
C ARG A 26 12.19 11.93 34.14
N LEU A 27 12.73 12.94 33.46
CA LEU A 27 12.32 14.35 33.64
C LEU A 27 10.89 14.62 33.16
N LEU A 28 10.41 13.92 32.13
CA LEU A 28 9.02 14.06 31.66
C LEU A 28 8.01 13.40 32.61
N ILE A 29 8.34 12.21 33.14
CA ILE A 29 7.50 11.53 34.14
C ILE A 29 7.46 12.33 35.45
N ALA A 30 8.60 12.88 35.88
CA ALA A 30 8.66 13.78 37.04
C ALA A 30 7.86 15.07 36.83
N LEU A 31 7.82 15.60 35.60
CA LEU A 31 6.99 16.76 35.27
C LEU A 31 5.49 16.42 35.34
N ASP A 32 5.05 15.24 34.91
CA ASP A 32 3.65 14.82 35.09
C ASP A 32 3.27 14.75 36.58
N ALA A 33 4.07 14.05 37.39
CA ALA A 33 3.86 13.96 38.84
C ALA A 33 3.80 15.34 39.52
N LEU A 34 4.71 16.26 39.16
CA LEU A 34 4.72 17.64 39.67
C LEU A 34 3.49 18.46 39.27
N LEU A 35 2.91 18.18 38.09
CA LEU A 35 1.71 18.86 37.59
C LEU A 35 0.40 18.20 38.05
N VAL A 36 0.40 16.93 38.43
CA VAL A 36 -0.74 16.26 39.07
C VAL A 36 -0.84 16.64 40.55
N GLU A 37 0.25 16.49 41.30
CA GLU A 37 0.28 16.68 42.76
C GLU A 37 0.34 18.16 43.20
N GLY A 38 0.61 19.09 42.28
CA GLY A 38 0.77 20.52 42.57
C GLY A 38 1.83 20.84 43.62
N SER A 39 2.72 19.89 43.93
CA SER A 39 3.64 19.99 45.06
C SER A 39 4.87 19.08 44.89
N VAL A 40 6.04 19.60 45.30
CA VAL A 40 7.31 18.84 45.25
C VAL A 40 7.28 17.66 46.22
N GLY A 41 6.55 17.77 47.34
CA GLY A 41 6.43 16.71 48.35
C GLY A 41 5.50 15.57 47.92
N GLY A 42 4.37 15.89 47.29
CA GLY A 42 3.45 14.91 46.72
C GLY A 42 4.09 14.12 45.58
N ALA A 43 4.63 14.84 44.58
CA ALA A 43 5.30 14.24 43.43
C ALA A 43 6.51 13.36 43.83
N ALA A 44 7.26 13.77 44.87
CA ALA A 44 8.32 12.95 45.44
C ALA A 44 7.78 11.62 46.00
N ARG A 45 6.68 11.66 46.76
CA ARG A 45 6.02 10.46 47.30
C ARG A 45 5.50 9.55 46.20
N GLN A 46 4.80 10.11 45.20
CA GLN A 46 4.25 9.36 44.06
C GLN A 46 5.34 8.59 43.29
N MET A 47 6.52 9.20 43.09
CA MET A 47 7.64 8.56 42.39
C MET A 47 8.59 7.73 43.28
N GLY A 48 8.30 7.58 44.58
CA GLY A 48 9.21 6.90 45.51
C GLY A 48 10.57 7.60 45.70
N LEU A 49 10.63 8.92 45.48
CA LEU A 49 11.86 9.72 45.54
C LEU A 49 11.91 10.57 46.83
N SER A 50 13.12 10.98 47.22
CA SER A 50 13.26 12.01 48.25
C SER A 50 12.87 13.39 47.72
N ILE A 51 12.35 14.26 48.60
CA ILE A 51 11.97 15.65 48.25
C ILE A 51 13.17 16.42 47.66
N ALA A 52 14.39 16.15 48.16
CA ALA A 52 15.62 16.71 47.62
C ALA A 52 15.93 16.21 46.19
N ALA A 53 15.66 14.94 45.86
CA ALA A 53 15.82 14.42 44.50
C ALA A 53 14.76 15.01 43.56
N MET A 54 13.49 15.10 43.98
CA MET A 54 12.44 15.72 43.19
C MET A 54 12.70 17.22 42.94
N SER A 55 13.24 17.94 43.92
CA SER A 55 13.65 19.35 43.76
C SER A 55 14.77 19.52 42.72
N ARG A 56 15.73 18.59 42.65
CA ARG A 56 16.78 18.57 41.59
C ARG A 56 16.20 18.30 40.21
N LEU A 57 15.25 17.37 40.09
CA LEU A 57 14.54 17.10 38.83
C LEU A 57 13.74 18.34 38.39
N LEU A 58 13.01 19.01 39.29
CA LEU A 58 12.34 20.28 39.00
C LEU A 58 13.33 21.37 38.53
N GLY A 59 14.53 21.46 39.10
CA GLY A 59 15.59 22.34 38.61
C GLY A 59 15.98 22.06 37.15
N GLN A 60 16.30 20.80 36.85
CA GLN A 60 16.66 20.37 35.49
C GLN A 60 15.52 20.55 34.47
N ILE A 61 14.26 20.36 34.89
CA ILE A 61 13.08 20.66 34.05
C ILE A 61 13.02 22.16 33.77
N ARG A 62 13.15 23.02 34.80
CA ARG A 62 13.10 24.49 34.65
C ARG A 62 14.14 25.02 33.69
N GLU A 63 15.37 24.51 33.79
CA GLU A 63 16.47 24.81 32.86
C GLU A 63 16.12 24.34 31.43
N LYS A 64 15.76 23.06 31.26
CA LYS A 64 15.50 22.47 29.93
C LYS A 64 14.32 23.12 29.19
N PHE A 65 13.28 23.51 29.92
CA PHE A 65 12.11 24.17 29.33
C PHE A 65 12.21 25.71 29.34
N ASN A 66 13.24 26.29 29.97
CA ASN A 66 13.36 27.73 30.27
C ASN A 66 12.03 28.32 30.77
N ASP A 67 11.52 27.77 31.87
CA ASP A 67 10.21 28.11 32.44
C ASP A 67 10.15 27.74 33.94
N PRO A 68 9.51 28.54 34.82
CA PRO A 68 9.39 28.22 36.24
C PRO A 68 8.61 26.92 36.57
N ILE A 69 7.80 26.40 35.65
CA ILE A 69 6.89 25.24 35.74
C ILE A 69 5.80 25.38 36.80
N LEU A 70 6.19 25.54 38.06
CA LEU A 70 5.34 25.77 39.22
C LEU A 70 5.75 27.09 39.88
N VAL A 71 4.81 28.01 40.02
CA VAL A 71 4.95 29.32 40.69
C VAL A 71 4.10 29.32 41.97
N ARG A 72 4.53 30.02 43.02
CA ARG A 72 3.73 30.16 44.25
C ARG A 72 2.60 31.17 44.07
N SER A 73 1.40 30.80 44.48
CA SER A 73 0.26 31.71 44.64
C SER A 73 -0.37 31.46 46.00
N GLY A 74 -0.22 32.41 46.93
CA GLY A 74 -0.63 32.23 48.32
C GLY A 74 0.04 31.00 48.97
N ARG A 75 -0.78 30.03 49.38
CA ARG A 75 -0.34 28.78 50.06
C ARG A 75 -0.11 27.60 49.11
N THR A 76 -0.41 27.73 47.82
CA THR A 76 -0.31 26.66 46.82
C THR A 76 0.72 26.96 45.75
N MET A 77 1.17 25.92 45.03
CA MET A 77 1.85 26.08 43.75
C MET A 77 0.81 26.01 42.63
N ILE A 78 0.95 26.83 41.60
CA ILE A 78 0.12 26.81 40.39
C ILE A 78 1.05 26.62 39.18
N ALA A 79 0.59 25.87 38.17
CA ALA A 79 1.32 25.66 36.94
C ALA A 79 1.46 26.97 36.13
N THR A 80 2.58 27.14 35.42
CA THR A 80 2.69 28.18 34.40
C THR A 80 1.79 27.83 33.20
N PRO A 81 1.32 28.81 32.39
CA PRO A 81 0.53 28.53 31.19
C PRO A 81 1.23 27.56 30.22
N LYS A 82 2.56 27.59 30.17
CA LYS A 82 3.40 26.69 29.37
C LYS A 82 3.38 25.26 29.90
N ALA A 83 3.45 25.08 31.23
CA ALA A 83 3.39 23.76 31.85
C ALA A 83 1.97 23.18 31.80
N GLU A 84 0.94 24.01 31.96
CA GLU A 84 -0.47 23.65 31.80
C GLU A 84 -0.75 23.12 30.37
N ALA A 85 -0.26 23.81 29.34
CA ALA A 85 -0.36 23.37 27.95
C ALA A 85 0.35 22.03 27.65
N LEU A 86 1.28 21.59 28.52
CA LEU A 86 1.96 20.29 28.39
C LEU A 86 1.25 19.16 29.17
N ARG A 87 0.48 19.46 30.22
CA ARG A 87 -0.17 18.48 31.13
C ARG A 87 -0.90 17.37 30.36
N GLY A 88 -1.77 17.75 29.41
CA GLY A 88 -2.56 16.80 28.59
C GLY A 88 -1.75 15.98 27.57
N ARG A 89 -0.46 16.25 27.36
CA ARG A 89 0.47 15.39 26.58
C ARG A 89 1.30 14.50 27.49
N LEU A 90 1.79 15.05 28.60
CA LEU A 90 2.58 14.35 29.61
C LEU A 90 1.79 13.20 30.24
N ARG A 91 0.52 13.44 30.61
CA ARG A 91 -0.29 12.42 31.28
C ARG A 91 -0.54 11.18 30.41
N ARG A 92 -0.69 11.37 29.10
CA ARG A 92 -0.79 10.25 28.14
C ARG A 92 0.54 9.50 28.00
N LEU A 93 1.67 10.21 27.94
CA LEU A 93 2.99 9.58 27.90
C LEU A 93 3.29 8.77 29.18
N ALA A 94 2.87 9.27 30.35
CA ALA A 94 3.01 8.57 31.63
C ALA A 94 2.12 7.31 31.69
N ASN A 95 0.82 7.45 31.40
CA ASN A 95 -0.11 6.30 31.36
C ASN A 95 0.32 5.22 30.36
N GLU A 96 0.85 5.60 29.18
CA GLU A 96 1.36 4.66 28.17
C GLU A 96 2.58 3.89 28.70
N ALA A 97 3.53 4.61 29.33
CA ALA A 97 4.72 3.99 29.93
C ALA A 97 4.37 3.06 31.10
N GLU A 98 3.41 3.43 31.95
CA GLU A 98 2.89 2.56 33.02
C GLU A 98 2.21 1.31 32.41
N THR A 99 1.40 1.50 31.37
CA THR A 99 0.69 0.41 30.67
C THR A 99 1.67 -0.60 30.08
N LEU A 100 2.68 -0.13 29.33
CA LEU A 100 3.74 -0.96 28.75
C LEU A 100 4.56 -1.74 29.78
N LEU A 101 4.73 -1.21 31.00
CA LEU A 101 5.39 -1.89 32.11
C LEU A 101 4.47 -2.88 32.85
N SER A 102 3.15 -2.74 32.72
CA SER A 102 2.15 -3.63 33.32
C SER A 102 1.63 -4.73 32.37
N LEU A 103 2.07 -4.76 31.11
CA LEU A 103 1.65 -5.79 30.15
C LEU A 103 2.05 -7.18 30.62
N ASP A 104 1.06 -8.06 30.82
CA ASP A 104 1.32 -9.48 31.00
C ASP A 104 1.64 -10.12 29.64
N LEU A 105 2.93 -10.27 29.38
CA LEU A 105 3.45 -10.84 28.13
C LEU A 105 3.41 -12.38 28.09
N THR A 106 2.85 -13.05 29.10
CA THR A 106 2.86 -14.53 29.18
C THR A 106 1.92 -15.20 28.18
N GLU A 107 0.83 -14.54 27.78
CA GLU A 107 -0.13 -15.05 26.78
C GLU A 107 0.22 -14.70 25.33
N LEU A 108 1.33 -14.00 25.06
CA LEU A 108 1.74 -13.72 23.68
C LEU A 108 1.97 -15.05 22.93
N PRO A 109 1.36 -15.23 21.74
CA PRO A 109 1.51 -16.48 21.00
C PRO A 109 2.97 -16.69 20.65
N LYS A 110 3.48 -17.89 20.96
CA LYS A 110 4.84 -18.35 20.61
C LYS A 110 4.97 -18.64 19.11
N SER A 111 4.58 -17.67 18.28
CA SER A 111 4.90 -17.62 16.85
C SER A 111 6.41 -17.76 16.73
N SER A 112 6.85 -18.85 16.10
CA SER A 112 8.26 -19.11 15.89
C SER A 112 8.93 -17.92 15.19
N CYS A 113 10.11 -17.51 15.65
CA CYS A 113 10.89 -16.38 15.12
C CYS A 113 11.53 -16.69 13.75
N THR A 114 10.87 -17.53 12.94
CA THR A 114 11.38 -18.19 11.73
C THR A 114 11.00 -17.45 10.44
N GLY A 115 10.63 -16.18 10.54
CA GLY A 115 10.41 -15.30 9.38
C GLY A 115 10.54 -13.83 9.80
N HIS A 116 11.61 -13.17 9.37
CA HIS A 116 11.96 -11.77 9.74
C HIS A 116 11.07 -10.72 9.04
N HIS A 117 9.77 -11.00 8.92
CA HIS A 117 8.88 -10.29 7.99
C HIS A 117 7.79 -9.52 8.73
N GLY A 118 7.18 -10.08 9.78
CA GLY A 118 6.15 -9.42 10.60
C GLY A 118 4.77 -9.31 9.94
N TRP A 119 4.68 -9.41 8.61
CA TRP A 119 3.46 -9.30 7.80
C TRP A 119 2.47 -10.48 7.90
N LYS A 120 2.28 -11.09 9.08
CA LYS A 120 1.35 -12.23 9.26
C LYS A 120 -0.09 -11.75 9.44
N ARG A 121 -0.91 -11.88 8.38
CA ARG A 121 -2.34 -11.53 8.40
C ARG A 121 -3.09 -12.19 7.23
N SER A 122 -4.27 -12.75 7.51
CA SER A 122 -5.25 -13.16 6.50
C SER A 122 -6.01 -11.95 5.94
N THR A 123 -6.40 -11.99 4.67
CA THR A 123 -7.27 -10.95 4.06
C THR A 123 -8.58 -10.78 4.82
N ILE A 124 -9.15 -9.57 4.79
CA ILE A 124 -10.45 -9.26 5.42
C ILE A 124 -11.59 -10.10 4.83
N THR A 125 -11.46 -10.51 3.57
CA THR A 125 -12.39 -11.41 2.88
C THR A 125 -11.57 -12.45 2.15
N ALA A 126 -11.91 -13.74 2.33
CA ALA A 126 -11.32 -14.83 1.57
C ALA A 126 -11.71 -14.72 0.08
N PRO A 127 -10.91 -15.23 -0.87
CA PRO A 127 -11.35 -15.31 -2.26
C PRO A 127 -12.59 -16.22 -2.33
N PRO A 128 -13.67 -15.78 -2.99
CA PRO A 128 -14.85 -16.63 -3.17
C PRO A 128 -14.48 -17.83 -4.06
N PRO A 129 -15.25 -18.94 -4.00
CA PRO A 129 -15.15 -19.96 -5.03
C PRO A 129 -15.40 -19.31 -6.40
N LEU A 130 -14.59 -19.67 -7.39
CA LEU A 130 -14.75 -19.14 -8.74
C LEU A 130 -16.16 -19.44 -9.25
N GLY A 131 -16.88 -18.39 -9.66
CA GLY A 131 -18.15 -18.54 -10.35
C GLY A 131 -17.90 -19.28 -11.66
N ILE A 132 -18.44 -20.48 -11.77
CA ILE A 132 -18.29 -21.36 -12.94
C ILE A 132 -19.64 -21.95 -13.30
N ARG A 133 -19.86 -22.17 -14.59
CA ARG A 133 -20.97 -23.01 -15.05
C ARG A 133 -20.76 -24.39 -14.45
N LYS A 134 -21.73 -24.88 -13.68
CA LYS A 134 -21.70 -26.27 -13.19
C LYS A 134 -21.61 -27.19 -14.40
N VAL A 135 -20.50 -27.92 -14.51
CA VAL A 135 -20.38 -29.05 -15.43
C VAL A 135 -21.43 -30.05 -15.00
N VAL A 136 -22.43 -30.28 -15.85
CA VAL A 136 -23.42 -31.33 -15.62
C VAL A 136 -22.77 -32.63 -16.08
N GLU A 137 -22.28 -33.42 -15.13
CA GLU A 137 -21.84 -34.79 -15.37
C GLU A 137 -23.05 -35.64 -15.79
N LEU A 138 -23.35 -35.62 -17.08
CA LEU A 138 -24.28 -36.56 -17.70
C LEU A 138 -23.55 -37.89 -17.89
N GLU A 139 -24.15 -38.97 -17.41
CA GLU A 139 -23.69 -40.33 -17.73
C GLU A 139 -23.66 -40.50 -19.27
N ASN A 140 -22.57 -41.08 -19.79
CA ASN A 140 -22.25 -41.19 -21.22
C ASN A 140 -21.77 -39.87 -21.88
N HIS A 141 -20.64 -39.32 -21.40
CA HIS A 141 -19.95 -38.22 -22.07
C HIS A 141 -19.52 -38.63 -23.51
N PRO A 142 -19.82 -37.84 -24.54
CA PRO A 142 -19.53 -38.18 -25.94
C PRO A 142 -18.02 -38.17 -26.27
N THR A 143 -17.64 -38.88 -27.33
CA THR A 143 -16.24 -38.95 -27.82
C THR A 143 -15.80 -37.65 -28.50
N PRO A 144 -14.50 -37.39 -28.69
CA PRO A 144 -14.00 -36.19 -29.36
C PRO A 144 -14.55 -35.98 -30.78
N GLU A 145 -14.78 -37.06 -31.53
CA GLU A 145 -15.37 -37.03 -32.88
C GLU A 145 -16.86 -36.68 -32.84
N GLN A 146 -17.59 -37.20 -31.84
CA GLN A 146 -19.00 -36.89 -31.63
C GLN A 146 -19.19 -35.44 -31.21
N LEU A 147 -18.30 -34.90 -30.36
CA LEU A 147 -18.22 -33.48 -30.03
C LEU A 147 -17.95 -32.64 -31.29
N ALA A 148 -16.94 -33.00 -32.09
CA ALA A 148 -16.64 -32.29 -33.34
C ALA A 148 -17.82 -32.28 -34.33
N ALA A 149 -18.57 -33.38 -34.42
CA ALA A 149 -19.79 -33.47 -35.23
C ALA A 149 -20.95 -32.62 -34.65
N GLN A 150 -21.14 -32.59 -33.33
CA GLN A 150 -22.13 -31.71 -32.69
C GLN A 150 -21.78 -30.23 -32.89
N PHE A 151 -20.49 -29.86 -32.87
CA PHE A 151 -20.06 -28.48 -33.12
C PHE A 151 -20.30 -28.01 -34.57
N ALA A 152 -20.46 -28.92 -35.53
CA ALA A 152 -20.68 -28.58 -36.94
C ALA A 152 -22.10 -28.10 -37.27
N ASN A 153 -23.10 -28.44 -36.44
CA ASN A 153 -24.53 -28.26 -36.74
C ASN A 153 -25.20 -27.14 -35.90
N ILE A 154 -24.41 -26.16 -35.46
CA ILE A 154 -24.84 -25.16 -34.47
C ILE A 154 -25.55 -23.98 -35.14
N GLN A 155 -26.84 -23.85 -34.82
CA GLN A 155 -27.48 -22.54 -34.68
C GLN A 155 -27.32 -22.07 -33.21
N GLY A 156 -27.14 -20.75 -33.02
CA GLY A 156 -27.11 -20.11 -31.70
C GLY A 156 -25.78 -19.45 -31.36
N GLU A 157 -25.65 -18.17 -31.73
CA GLU A 157 -24.52 -17.32 -31.33
C GLU A 157 -24.52 -16.97 -29.82
N ASN A 158 -25.65 -17.22 -29.12
CA ASN A 158 -25.89 -16.77 -27.75
C ASN A 158 -25.35 -17.71 -26.64
N ASP A 159 -24.85 -18.92 -26.94
CA ASP A 159 -24.38 -19.86 -25.89
C ASP A 159 -22.96 -19.47 -25.39
N PRO A 160 -22.78 -19.16 -24.09
CA PRO A 160 -21.48 -18.89 -23.45
C PRO A 160 -20.36 -19.85 -23.87
N LEU A 161 -20.64 -21.16 -23.89
CA LEU A 161 -19.64 -22.19 -24.13
C LEU A 161 -19.15 -22.17 -25.59
N ARG A 162 -20.04 -21.83 -26.53
CA ARG A 162 -19.74 -21.75 -27.97
C ARG A 162 -18.95 -20.49 -28.30
N ARG A 163 -19.33 -19.35 -27.69
CA ARG A 163 -18.59 -18.09 -27.80
C ARG A 163 -17.15 -18.26 -27.31
N LEU A 164 -16.95 -18.82 -26.12
CA LEU A 164 -15.61 -19.09 -25.59
C LEU A 164 -14.81 -20.09 -26.44
N ALA A 165 -15.44 -21.15 -26.96
CA ALA A 165 -14.76 -22.09 -27.87
C ALA A 165 -14.26 -21.41 -29.17
N LYS A 166 -15.04 -20.48 -29.74
CA LYS A 166 -14.63 -19.64 -30.87
C LYS A 166 -13.39 -18.81 -30.52
N TYR A 167 -13.39 -18.12 -29.38
CA TYR A 167 -12.26 -17.27 -28.98
C TYR A 167 -10.98 -18.07 -28.66
N ILE A 168 -11.11 -19.23 -28.01
CA ILE A 168 -10.00 -20.17 -27.78
C ILE A 168 -9.40 -20.64 -29.11
N ALA A 169 -10.24 -20.93 -30.12
CA ALA A 169 -9.76 -21.28 -31.45
C ALA A 169 -9.01 -20.11 -32.13
N VAL A 170 -9.50 -18.87 -32.03
CA VAL A 170 -8.83 -17.69 -32.59
C VAL A 170 -7.40 -17.50 -32.04
N VAL A 171 -7.20 -17.69 -30.73
CA VAL A 171 -5.88 -17.52 -30.10
C VAL A 171 -5.00 -18.78 -30.12
N GLY A 172 -5.55 -19.98 -30.32
CA GLY A 172 -4.84 -21.25 -30.08
C GLY A 172 -4.94 -22.38 -31.11
N ARG A 173 -5.68 -22.24 -32.22
CA ARG A 173 -6.02 -23.38 -33.11
C ARG A 173 -4.83 -24.16 -33.67
N LYS A 174 -3.80 -23.49 -34.19
CA LYS A 174 -2.56 -24.09 -34.72
C LYS A 174 -1.47 -23.03 -34.88
N VAL A 175 -0.20 -23.38 -34.65
CA VAL A 175 0.95 -22.52 -34.93
C VAL A 175 0.88 -21.97 -36.37
N GLY A 176 0.99 -20.65 -36.52
CA GLY A 176 0.85 -19.95 -37.80
C GLY A 176 -0.59 -19.64 -38.25
N HIS A 177 -1.60 -20.07 -37.49
CA HIS A 177 -3.03 -19.83 -37.77
C HIS A 177 -3.78 -19.30 -36.54
N THR A 178 -3.15 -18.41 -35.77
CA THR A 178 -3.72 -17.74 -34.61
C THR A 178 -3.56 -16.22 -34.72
N ARG A 179 -4.46 -15.46 -34.10
CA ARG A 179 -4.32 -14.01 -33.93
C ARG A 179 -4.69 -13.59 -32.49
N PRO A 180 -4.27 -12.40 -32.01
CA PRO A 180 -4.87 -11.77 -30.84
C PRO A 180 -6.39 -11.61 -31.04
N LEU A 181 -7.16 -11.57 -29.94
CA LEU A 181 -8.56 -11.17 -30.01
C LEU A 181 -8.69 -9.67 -30.35
N GLU A 182 -9.77 -9.30 -31.03
CA GLU A 182 -10.16 -7.89 -31.15
C GLU A 182 -10.75 -7.39 -29.82
N MET A 183 -10.80 -6.06 -29.62
CA MET A 183 -11.22 -5.47 -28.34
C MET A 183 -12.65 -5.89 -27.93
N SER A 184 -13.56 -6.00 -28.89
CA SER A 184 -14.94 -6.48 -28.70
C SER A 184 -15.01 -7.99 -28.43
N GLU A 185 -14.14 -8.79 -29.05
CA GLU A 185 -14.05 -10.23 -28.80
C GLU A 185 -13.49 -10.52 -27.40
N ALA A 186 -12.52 -9.75 -26.95
CA ALA A 186 -12.01 -9.82 -25.58
C ALA A 186 -13.05 -9.34 -24.55
N GLU A 187 -13.82 -8.28 -24.86
CA GLU A 187 -14.92 -7.83 -24.01
C GLU A 187 -16.02 -8.88 -23.86
N ASP A 188 -16.46 -9.52 -24.94
CA ASP A 188 -17.49 -10.58 -24.89
C ASP A 188 -17.00 -11.84 -24.16
N ALA A 189 -15.77 -12.30 -24.48
CA ALA A 189 -15.15 -13.45 -23.83
C ALA A 189 -15.02 -13.25 -22.32
N PHE A 190 -14.52 -12.10 -21.88
CA PHE A 190 -14.28 -11.86 -20.47
C PHE A 190 -15.54 -11.47 -19.71
N THR A 191 -16.55 -10.85 -20.34
CA THR A 191 -17.87 -10.66 -19.71
C THR A 191 -18.49 -12.02 -19.36
N THR A 192 -18.38 -12.99 -20.28
CA THR A 192 -18.85 -14.37 -20.06
C THR A 192 -18.13 -15.07 -18.89
N ILE A 193 -16.82 -14.83 -18.73
CA ILE A 193 -16.02 -15.34 -17.61
C ILE A 193 -16.36 -14.63 -16.29
N PHE A 194 -16.61 -13.33 -16.33
CA PHE A 194 -16.87 -12.51 -15.16
C PHE A 194 -18.30 -12.65 -14.61
N ASN A 195 -19.26 -13.00 -15.46
CA ASN A 195 -20.60 -13.45 -15.03
C ASN A 195 -20.60 -14.87 -14.41
N GLY A 196 -19.50 -15.62 -14.55
CA GLY A 196 -19.41 -17.02 -14.11
C GLY A 196 -20.14 -18.02 -15.03
N GLU A 197 -20.47 -17.63 -16.26
CA GLU A 197 -21.14 -18.46 -17.27
C GLU A 197 -20.18 -19.42 -17.99
N ALA A 198 -18.87 -19.21 -17.80
CA ALA A 198 -17.79 -19.96 -18.43
C ALA A 198 -17.52 -21.32 -17.78
N ASP A 199 -17.00 -22.23 -18.60
CA ASP A 199 -16.48 -23.53 -18.15
C ASP A 199 -15.03 -23.41 -17.60
N PRO A 200 -14.64 -24.11 -16.52
CA PRO A 200 -13.30 -24.01 -15.93
C PRO A 200 -12.15 -24.33 -16.90
N MET A 201 -12.34 -25.32 -17.78
CA MET A 201 -11.34 -25.72 -18.77
C MET A 201 -11.20 -24.64 -19.85
N GLN A 202 -12.29 -23.98 -20.22
CA GLN A 202 -12.28 -22.85 -21.15
C GLN A 202 -11.58 -21.61 -20.56
N ILE A 203 -11.86 -21.28 -19.29
CA ILE A 203 -11.16 -20.19 -18.55
C ILE A 203 -9.65 -20.46 -18.56
N SER A 204 -9.25 -21.66 -18.16
CA SER A 204 -7.84 -22.08 -18.11
C SER A 204 -7.16 -22.00 -19.48
N ALA A 205 -7.78 -22.57 -20.51
CA ALA A 205 -7.25 -22.55 -21.88
C ALA A 205 -7.08 -21.11 -22.42
N LEU A 206 -8.10 -20.25 -22.29
CA LEU A 206 -8.04 -18.89 -22.83
C LEU A 206 -6.99 -18.04 -22.10
N LEU A 207 -6.97 -18.06 -20.77
CA LEU A 207 -5.99 -17.32 -19.97
C LEU A 207 -4.56 -17.76 -20.28
N ARG A 208 -4.31 -19.08 -20.45
CA ARG A 208 -2.98 -19.59 -20.78
C ARG A 208 -2.55 -19.25 -22.21
N LEU A 209 -3.44 -19.35 -23.19
CA LEU A 209 -3.11 -19.06 -24.59
C LEU A 209 -2.80 -17.58 -24.81
N ILE A 210 -3.56 -16.66 -24.20
CA ILE A 210 -3.27 -15.22 -24.27
C ILE A 210 -1.96 -14.91 -23.52
N HIS A 211 -1.81 -15.38 -22.28
CA HIS A 211 -0.62 -15.06 -21.46
C HIS A 211 0.69 -15.64 -22.03
N TYR A 212 0.66 -16.84 -22.62
CA TYR A 212 1.82 -17.44 -23.29
C TYR A 212 2.23 -16.69 -24.56
N ARG A 213 1.25 -16.13 -25.30
CA ARG A 213 1.49 -15.30 -26.49
C ARG A 213 1.89 -13.85 -26.13
N GLY A 214 1.53 -13.39 -24.93
CA GLY A 214 1.65 -12.01 -24.46
C GLY A 214 0.42 -11.18 -24.81
N GLU A 215 -0.12 -10.42 -23.85
CA GLU A 215 -1.30 -9.58 -24.06
C GLU A 215 -1.04 -8.45 -25.05
N THR A 216 -2.04 -8.12 -25.89
CA THR A 216 -2.05 -6.90 -26.70
C THR A 216 -2.93 -5.81 -26.07
N ALA A 217 -2.71 -4.54 -26.44
CA ALA A 217 -3.49 -3.42 -25.90
C ALA A 217 -5.02 -3.51 -26.18
N PRO A 218 -5.49 -3.92 -27.38
CA PRO A 218 -6.92 -4.13 -27.62
C PRO A 218 -7.53 -5.24 -26.76
N GLU A 219 -6.81 -6.36 -26.57
CA GLU A 219 -7.25 -7.43 -25.69
C GLU A 219 -7.37 -6.94 -24.25
N LEU A 220 -6.33 -6.29 -23.73
CA LEU A 220 -6.30 -5.78 -22.37
C LEU A 220 -7.41 -4.74 -22.11
N ALA A 221 -7.63 -3.82 -23.06
CA ALA A 221 -8.71 -2.84 -22.98
C ALA A 221 -10.11 -3.50 -23.03
N GLY A 222 -10.29 -4.55 -23.86
CA GLY A 222 -11.52 -5.34 -23.89
C GLY A 222 -11.80 -6.08 -22.59
N MET A 223 -10.78 -6.74 -22.02
CA MET A 223 -10.88 -7.37 -20.70
C MET A 223 -11.24 -6.36 -19.60
N VAL A 224 -10.66 -5.16 -19.63
CA VAL A 224 -10.91 -4.11 -18.62
C VAL A 224 -12.32 -3.53 -18.76
N ARG A 225 -12.85 -3.37 -19.99
CA ARG A 225 -14.27 -3.01 -20.19
C ARG A 225 -15.20 -4.08 -19.60
N ALA A 226 -14.94 -5.35 -19.90
CA ALA A 226 -15.69 -6.45 -19.30
C ALA A 226 -15.66 -6.44 -17.77
N ALA A 227 -14.50 -6.11 -17.17
CA ALA A 227 -14.37 -5.99 -15.72
C ALA A 227 -15.17 -4.81 -15.16
N ARG A 228 -15.16 -3.66 -15.84
CA ARG A 228 -15.93 -2.46 -15.48
C ARG A 228 -17.45 -2.63 -15.64
N HIS A 229 -17.94 -3.66 -16.33
CA HIS A 229 -19.38 -4.01 -16.32
C HIS A 229 -19.82 -4.75 -15.04
N ILE A 230 -18.90 -5.27 -14.22
CA ILE A 230 -19.21 -6.00 -12.97
C ILE A 230 -19.60 -5.04 -11.83
N TYR A 231 -18.99 -3.85 -11.80
CA TYR A 231 -19.08 -2.90 -10.69
C TYR A 231 -19.54 -1.52 -11.16
N SER A 232 -20.31 -0.80 -10.33
CA SER A 232 -20.79 0.54 -10.64
C SER A 232 -19.63 1.54 -10.72
N VAL A 233 -19.23 1.88 -11.95
CA VAL A 233 -18.10 2.76 -12.28
C VAL A 233 -18.32 4.21 -11.83
N ASP A 234 -19.56 4.72 -11.84
CA ASP A 234 -19.84 6.13 -11.55
C ASP A 234 -20.04 6.40 -10.04
N ALA A 235 -18.95 6.82 -9.39
CA ALA A 235 -18.92 7.25 -8.00
C ALA A 235 -19.35 8.72 -7.80
N GLY A 236 -19.72 9.46 -8.86
CA GLY A 236 -20.06 10.88 -8.78
C GLY A 236 -18.94 11.77 -8.21
N LEU A 237 -17.67 11.33 -8.31
CA LEU A 237 -16.49 11.98 -7.73
C LEU A 237 -15.88 12.99 -8.71
N ASN A 238 -16.56 14.13 -8.90
CA ASN A 238 -16.02 15.26 -9.67
C ASN A 238 -14.90 16.00 -8.88
N MET A 239 -13.75 15.35 -8.71
CA MET A 239 -12.57 15.84 -8.01
C MET A 239 -11.28 15.26 -8.64
N PRO A 240 -10.12 15.96 -8.57
CA PRO A 240 -8.85 15.47 -9.12
C PRO A 240 -8.21 14.43 -8.19
N ALA A 241 -8.84 13.27 -8.10
CA ALA A 241 -8.39 12.13 -7.31
C ALA A 241 -7.52 11.17 -8.14
N LEU A 242 -6.66 10.44 -7.43
CA LEU A 242 -5.70 9.48 -7.98
C LEU A 242 -6.10 8.04 -7.68
N ASP A 243 -6.20 7.25 -8.73
CA ASP A 243 -6.33 5.79 -8.71
C ASP A 243 -4.93 5.14 -8.62
N TRP A 244 -4.74 4.22 -7.68
CA TRP A 244 -3.44 3.61 -7.38
C TRP A 244 -3.54 2.08 -7.21
N PRO A 245 -3.42 1.30 -8.30
CA PRO A 245 -3.41 -0.16 -8.25
C PRO A 245 -2.18 -0.74 -7.53
N ALA A 246 -2.41 -1.64 -6.58
CA ALA A 246 -1.38 -2.30 -5.75
C ALA A 246 -1.64 -3.82 -5.63
N TYR A 247 -1.13 -4.60 -6.59
CA TYR A 247 -1.45 -6.02 -6.78
C TYR A 247 -0.26 -6.94 -6.52
N LEU A 248 0.35 -6.77 -5.35
CA LEU A 248 1.62 -7.40 -4.96
C LEU A 248 1.61 -8.92 -5.14
N SER A 249 2.67 -9.45 -5.77
CA SER A 249 2.98 -10.87 -5.78
C SER A 249 2.99 -11.47 -4.37
N PRO A 250 2.45 -12.69 -4.16
CA PRO A 250 2.57 -13.42 -2.88
C PRO A 250 4.03 -13.70 -2.49
N ASN A 251 4.97 -13.60 -3.44
CA ASN A 251 6.41 -13.76 -3.21
C ASN A 251 7.13 -12.40 -3.00
N SER A 252 6.41 -11.30 -2.77
CA SER A 252 6.99 -9.96 -2.60
C SER A 252 7.43 -9.68 -1.16
N MET A 253 8.75 -9.78 -0.93
CA MET A 253 9.38 -9.49 0.36
C MET A 253 9.58 -7.98 0.64
N GLN A 254 9.23 -7.10 -0.31
CA GLN A 254 9.43 -5.65 -0.18
C GLN A 254 8.39 -5.01 0.77
N SER A 255 8.81 -4.06 1.61
CA SER A 255 7.89 -3.26 2.42
C SER A 255 7.09 -2.28 1.54
N PRO A 256 5.81 -1.98 1.83
CA PRO A 256 4.95 -1.17 0.96
C PRO A 256 5.18 0.35 1.17
N TRP A 257 6.25 0.90 0.61
CA TRP A 257 6.58 2.32 0.77
C TRP A 257 5.61 3.25 0.02
N PHE A 258 5.03 2.77 -1.09
CA PHE A 258 3.96 3.46 -1.82
C PHE A 258 2.77 3.85 -0.93
N MET A 259 2.42 3.08 0.11
CA MET A 259 1.30 3.43 1.01
C MET A 259 1.61 4.65 1.89
N LEU A 260 2.86 4.80 2.33
CA LEU A 260 3.33 6.01 3.02
C LEU A 260 3.39 7.20 2.05
N SER A 261 3.68 6.92 0.77
CA SER A 261 3.72 7.92 -0.30
C SER A 261 2.32 8.48 -0.59
N ALA A 262 1.30 7.61 -0.67
CA ALA A 262 -0.09 8.00 -0.84
C ALA A 262 -0.62 8.88 0.30
N LEU A 263 -0.20 8.64 1.55
CA LEU A 263 -0.51 9.54 2.67
C LEU A 263 0.07 10.96 2.48
N LEU A 264 1.22 11.12 1.82
CA LEU A 264 1.74 12.45 1.48
C LEU A 264 0.90 13.10 0.37
N VAL A 265 0.50 12.35 -0.65
CA VAL A 265 -0.35 12.83 -1.77
C VAL A 265 -1.71 13.32 -1.26
N ALA A 266 -2.38 12.56 -0.40
CA ALA A 266 -3.63 12.97 0.25
C ALA A 266 -3.46 14.25 1.09
N ARG A 267 -2.36 14.36 1.83
CA ARG A 267 -2.01 15.58 2.62
C ARG A 267 -1.58 16.77 1.77
N ALA A 268 -1.23 16.56 0.50
CA ALA A 268 -0.99 17.63 -0.46
C ALA A 268 -2.30 18.23 -1.04
N GLY A 269 -3.44 17.56 -0.84
CA GLY A 269 -4.75 17.98 -1.32
C GLY A 269 -5.30 17.16 -2.51
N TYR A 270 -4.58 16.12 -2.95
CA TYR A 270 -5.03 15.21 -4.02
C TYR A 270 -5.62 13.93 -3.41
N PRO A 271 -6.94 13.67 -3.50
CA PRO A 271 -7.51 12.47 -2.89
C PRO A 271 -6.98 11.19 -3.53
N VAL A 272 -6.77 10.11 -2.76
CA VAL A 272 -6.18 8.86 -3.28
C VAL A 272 -7.05 7.64 -3.00
N ALA A 273 -7.42 6.90 -4.03
CA ALA A 273 -7.98 5.56 -3.93
C ALA A 273 -6.91 4.52 -4.26
N LEU A 274 -6.38 3.84 -3.23
CA LEU A 274 -5.58 2.64 -3.46
C LEU A 274 -6.51 1.44 -3.61
N HIS A 275 -6.29 0.59 -4.60
CA HIS A 275 -7.04 -0.67 -4.73
C HIS A 275 -6.11 -1.84 -5.02
N GLY A 276 -6.34 -3.03 -4.44
CA GLY A 276 -5.29 -4.04 -4.44
C GLY A 276 -5.58 -5.40 -3.81
N ASN A 277 -4.52 -6.22 -3.78
CA ASN A 277 -4.41 -7.53 -3.12
C ASN A 277 -2.93 -7.89 -2.91
N CYS A 278 -2.60 -8.75 -1.94
CA CYS A 278 -1.25 -9.31 -1.75
C CYS A 278 -1.20 -10.84 -1.97
N GLY A 279 -1.84 -11.32 -3.03
CA GLY A 279 -1.86 -12.73 -3.41
C GLY A 279 -2.75 -13.59 -2.50
N THR A 280 -2.19 -14.71 -2.01
CA THR A 280 -2.86 -15.75 -1.21
C THR A 280 -1.85 -16.37 -0.23
N GLY A 281 -2.28 -16.77 0.98
CA GLY A 281 -1.42 -17.37 2.02
C GLY A 281 -1.25 -16.50 3.27
N GLU A 282 -0.25 -16.81 4.12
CA GLU A 282 -0.06 -16.16 5.44
C GLU A 282 0.18 -14.64 5.40
N ILE A 283 0.66 -14.12 4.27
CA ILE A 283 0.91 -12.68 4.05
C ILE A 283 -0.16 -12.01 3.17
N SER A 284 -1.27 -12.69 2.89
CA SER A 284 -2.28 -12.19 1.94
C SER A 284 -2.94 -10.87 2.38
N GLY A 285 -3.13 -10.67 3.69
CA GLY A 285 -3.63 -9.43 4.28
C GLY A 285 -2.56 -8.36 4.58
N LYS A 286 -1.40 -8.40 3.91
CA LYS A 286 -0.27 -7.48 4.13
C LYS A 286 -0.64 -6.01 3.94
N LEU A 287 -1.50 -5.70 2.97
CA LEU A 287 -1.94 -4.33 2.67
C LEU A 287 -2.94 -3.83 3.71
N GLU A 288 -3.83 -4.70 4.19
CA GLU A 288 -4.76 -4.42 5.29
C GLU A 288 -4.01 -4.16 6.60
N LEU A 289 -2.95 -4.93 6.90
CA LEU A 289 -2.08 -4.68 8.05
C LEU A 289 -1.34 -3.34 7.94
N ALA A 290 -0.83 -3.00 6.76
CA ALA A 290 -0.20 -1.71 6.50
C ALA A 290 -1.20 -0.55 6.65
N ALA A 291 -2.41 -0.71 6.10
CA ALA A 291 -3.49 0.27 6.15
C ALA A 291 -3.89 0.59 7.61
N GLU A 292 -4.20 -0.41 8.42
CA GLU A 292 -4.56 -0.20 9.83
C GLU A 292 -3.41 0.42 10.63
N ALA A 293 -2.16 -0.04 10.45
CA ALA A 293 -1.00 0.50 11.15
C ALA A 293 -0.78 2.01 10.91
N ILE A 294 -1.21 2.53 9.75
CA ILE A 294 -1.10 3.97 9.42
C ILE A 294 -2.44 4.71 9.50
N ASN A 295 -3.49 4.07 10.05
CA ASN A 295 -4.85 4.59 10.21
C ASN A 295 -5.51 5.00 8.87
N LEU A 296 -5.25 4.21 7.83
CA LEU A 296 -5.84 4.34 6.50
C LEU A 296 -7.24 3.69 6.48
N PRO A 297 -8.31 4.38 6.03
CA PRO A 297 -9.63 3.79 5.93
C PRO A 297 -9.64 2.62 4.93
N ILE A 298 -10.10 1.44 5.38
CA ILE A 298 -10.30 0.28 4.50
C ILE A 298 -11.77 0.23 4.07
N ALA A 299 -12.01 0.34 2.76
CA ALA A 299 -13.33 0.32 2.17
C ALA A 299 -13.62 -1.05 1.53
N THR A 300 -14.67 -1.73 1.99
CA THR A 300 -15.13 -3.03 1.46
C THR A 300 -16.27 -2.90 0.44
N SER A 301 -16.60 -1.68 0.01
CA SER A 301 -17.56 -1.37 -1.05
C SER A 301 -17.31 0.04 -1.64
N HIS A 302 -17.86 0.32 -2.82
CA HIS A 302 -17.78 1.65 -3.46
C HIS A 302 -18.34 2.78 -2.58
N SER A 303 -19.51 2.57 -1.95
CA SER A 303 -20.13 3.58 -1.07
C SER A 303 -19.30 3.89 0.18
N LEU A 304 -18.56 2.90 0.71
CA LEU A 304 -17.59 3.13 1.78
C LEU A 304 -16.34 3.85 1.27
N ALA A 305 -15.88 3.57 0.05
CA ALA A 305 -14.73 4.23 -0.56
C ALA A 305 -15.03 5.71 -0.86
N GLU A 306 -16.17 6.02 -1.47
CA GLU A 306 -16.67 7.38 -1.64
C GLU A 306 -16.76 8.14 -0.32
N SER A 307 -17.33 7.51 0.71
CA SER A 307 -17.47 8.10 2.04
C SER A 307 -16.10 8.40 2.67
N ALA A 308 -15.16 7.45 2.56
CA ALA A 308 -13.80 7.61 3.06
C ALA A 308 -13.01 8.68 2.29
N LEU A 309 -13.12 8.76 0.96
CA LEU A 309 -12.51 9.81 0.15
C LEU A 309 -13.07 11.19 0.50
N ARG A 310 -14.38 11.32 0.67
CA ARG A 310 -15.03 12.59 1.05
C ARG A 310 -14.69 13.02 2.49
N ALA A 311 -14.41 12.09 3.40
CA ALA A 311 -14.12 12.38 4.81
C ALA A 311 -12.61 12.48 5.16
N HIS A 312 -11.73 11.79 4.42
CA HIS A 312 -10.31 11.63 4.76
C HIS A 312 -9.35 11.91 3.60
N SER A 313 -9.86 12.18 2.39
CA SER A 313 -9.07 12.28 1.15
C SER A 313 -8.26 11.02 0.81
N ILE A 314 -8.49 9.87 1.46
CA ILE A 314 -7.79 8.63 1.15
C ILE A 314 -8.57 7.38 1.59
N CYS A 315 -8.46 6.31 0.80
CA CYS A 315 -8.92 4.98 1.18
C CYS A 315 -8.05 3.86 0.57
N PHE A 316 -8.04 2.69 1.19
CA PHE A 316 -7.62 1.43 0.55
C PHE A 316 -8.82 0.51 0.33
N MET A 317 -8.92 -0.09 -0.85
CA MET A 317 -10.04 -0.90 -1.30
C MET A 317 -9.56 -2.28 -1.75
N PRO A 318 -9.65 -3.32 -0.90
CA PRO A 318 -9.31 -4.68 -1.28
C PRO A 318 -10.19 -5.15 -2.46
N ILE A 319 -9.61 -5.86 -3.44
CA ILE A 319 -10.33 -6.29 -4.65
C ILE A 319 -11.61 -7.09 -4.35
N ALA A 320 -11.65 -7.81 -3.23
CA ALA A 320 -12.83 -8.54 -2.75
C ALA A 320 -14.07 -7.63 -2.56
N GLY A 321 -13.88 -6.34 -2.29
CA GLY A 321 -14.95 -5.36 -2.07
C GLY A 321 -15.60 -4.81 -3.35
N PHE A 322 -15.14 -5.20 -4.55
CA PHE A 322 -15.75 -4.76 -5.82
C PHE A 322 -15.69 -5.77 -6.97
N ALA A 323 -14.63 -6.56 -7.07
CA ALA A 323 -14.45 -7.53 -8.16
C ALA A 323 -14.19 -8.96 -7.62
N PRO A 324 -15.16 -9.55 -6.89
CA PRO A 324 -15.01 -10.86 -6.24
C PRO A 324 -14.63 -11.99 -7.22
N GLN A 325 -15.19 -12.00 -8.44
CA GLN A 325 -14.87 -12.99 -9.47
C GLN A 325 -13.44 -12.82 -10.01
N ILE A 326 -12.95 -11.59 -10.15
CA ILE A 326 -11.57 -11.31 -10.56
C ILE A 326 -10.60 -11.72 -9.45
N TYR A 327 -10.99 -11.53 -8.18
CA TYR A 327 -10.21 -12.02 -7.04
C TYR A 327 -10.09 -13.55 -7.03
N ALA A 328 -11.18 -14.27 -7.33
CA ALA A 328 -11.14 -15.72 -7.49
C ALA A 328 -10.21 -16.18 -8.62
N LEU A 329 -10.18 -15.46 -9.76
CA LEU A 329 -9.24 -15.73 -10.86
C LEU A 329 -7.78 -15.45 -10.48
N LEU A 330 -7.49 -14.40 -9.70
CA LEU A 330 -6.14 -14.14 -9.16
C LEU A 330 -5.71 -15.22 -8.16
N ALA A 331 -6.65 -15.77 -7.38
CA ALA A 331 -6.40 -16.83 -6.41
C ALA A 331 -6.02 -18.18 -7.06
N LEU A 332 -6.11 -18.30 -8.39
CA LEU A 332 -5.61 -19.47 -9.14
C LEU A 332 -4.06 -19.48 -9.27
N TYR A 333 -3.34 -18.46 -8.81
CA TYR A 333 -1.87 -18.42 -8.90
C TYR A 333 -1.19 -19.71 -8.39
N PRO A 334 -1.52 -20.29 -7.21
CA PRO A 334 -0.88 -21.51 -6.71
C PRO A 334 -1.24 -22.78 -7.50
N LEU A 335 -2.35 -22.78 -8.25
CA LEU A 335 -2.70 -23.88 -9.17
C LEU A 335 -1.84 -23.85 -10.45
N PHE A 336 -1.36 -22.67 -10.82
CA PHE A 336 -0.63 -22.42 -12.06
C PHE A 336 0.87 -22.15 -11.87
N GLU A 337 1.32 -21.90 -10.63
CA GLU A 337 2.66 -21.42 -10.24
C GLU A 337 3.23 -20.29 -11.12
N SER A 338 2.33 -19.45 -11.62
CA SER A 338 2.65 -18.38 -12.58
C SER A 338 1.47 -17.42 -12.75
N ARG A 339 1.75 -16.29 -13.42
CA ARG A 339 0.78 -15.24 -13.71
C ARG A 339 -0.19 -15.63 -14.83
N SER A 340 -1.20 -14.80 -15.00
CA SER A 340 -2.09 -14.77 -16.16
C SER A 340 -2.38 -13.33 -16.56
N SER A 341 -3.12 -13.13 -17.65
CA SER A 341 -3.56 -11.81 -18.12
C SER A 341 -4.37 -11.02 -17.08
N MET A 342 -4.92 -11.67 -16.05
CA MET A 342 -5.53 -11.01 -14.90
C MET A 342 -4.53 -10.15 -14.13
N ASN A 343 -3.27 -10.58 -14.01
CA ASN A 343 -2.21 -9.77 -13.40
C ASN A 343 -1.85 -8.53 -14.25
N SER A 344 -2.11 -8.55 -15.56
CA SER A 344 -1.97 -7.36 -16.42
C SER A 344 -3.19 -6.44 -16.27
N LEU A 345 -4.40 -6.99 -16.27
CA LEU A 345 -5.68 -6.28 -16.21
C LEU A 345 -5.90 -5.49 -14.91
N VAL A 346 -5.49 -6.03 -13.76
CA VAL A 346 -5.78 -5.41 -12.45
C VAL A 346 -5.25 -3.98 -12.30
N HIS A 347 -4.22 -3.61 -13.06
CA HIS A 347 -3.63 -2.28 -13.07
C HIS A 347 -4.42 -1.21 -13.84
N LEU A 348 -5.56 -1.56 -14.45
CA LEU A 348 -6.40 -0.65 -15.22
C LEU A 348 -7.88 -0.67 -14.77
N LEU A 349 -8.21 -1.39 -13.69
CA LEU A 349 -9.59 -1.54 -13.21
C LEU A 349 -10.24 -0.20 -12.89
N ASN A 350 -9.55 0.66 -12.10
CA ASN A 350 -10.01 1.98 -11.67
C ASN A 350 -11.47 1.96 -11.15
N PRO A 351 -11.73 1.36 -9.97
CA PRO A 351 -13.09 1.05 -9.49
C PRO A 351 -13.98 2.27 -9.23
N LEU A 352 -13.43 3.49 -9.22
CA LEU A 352 -14.16 4.74 -8.97
C LEU A 352 -14.09 5.73 -10.15
N ASN A 353 -13.58 5.28 -11.31
CA ASN A 353 -13.46 6.06 -12.55
C ASN A 353 -12.69 7.38 -12.42
N LEU A 354 -11.63 7.39 -11.60
CA LEU A 354 -10.85 8.60 -11.32
C LEU A 354 -10.03 9.01 -12.55
N ARG A 355 -9.90 10.33 -12.79
CA ARG A 355 -9.27 10.88 -14.01
C ARG A 355 -7.79 10.47 -14.18
N ALA A 356 -7.09 10.24 -13.07
CA ALA A 356 -5.67 9.94 -13.05
C ALA A 356 -5.39 8.56 -12.44
N THR A 357 -4.61 7.72 -13.12
CA THR A 357 -4.10 6.44 -12.57
C THR A 357 -2.57 6.43 -12.53
N PHE A 358 -1.97 6.12 -11.38
CA PHE A 358 -0.53 5.89 -11.24
C PHE A 358 -0.26 4.40 -11.03
N LEU A 359 0.28 3.75 -12.06
CA LEU A 359 0.40 2.30 -12.12
C LEU A 359 1.86 1.85 -12.33
N GLY A 360 2.21 0.70 -11.77
CA GLY A 360 3.57 0.17 -11.81
C GLY A 360 3.55 -1.29 -12.22
N VAL A 361 4.28 -1.60 -13.30
CA VAL A 361 4.16 -2.87 -14.02
C VAL A 361 5.50 -3.55 -14.14
N THR A 362 5.51 -4.87 -13.97
CA THR A 362 6.66 -5.69 -14.33
C THR A 362 6.99 -5.54 -15.81
N GLN A 363 8.28 -5.50 -16.16
CA GLN A 363 8.76 -5.47 -17.54
C GLN A 363 8.11 -6.55 -18.40
N SER A 364 7.10 -6.14 -19.17
CA SER A 364 6.48 -6.88 -20.25
C SER A 364 7.39 -6.87 -21.48
N THR A 365 7.18 -7.81 -22.40
CA THR A 365 7.78 -7.77 -23.75
C THR A 365 7.38 -6.51 -24.52
N TYR A 366 6.19 -5.98 -24.24
CA TYR A 366 5.65 -4.74 -24.80
C TYR A 366 5.43 -3.72 -23.68
N ARG A 367 6.40 -2.80 -23.48
CA ARG A 367 6.48 -1.91 -22.30
C ARG A 367 5.34 -0.91 -22.19
N GLU A 368 4.78 -0.54 -23.33
CA GLU A 368 3.77 0.51 -23.46
C GLU A 368 2.33 -0.03 -23.35
N LEU A 369 2.17 -1.36 -23.22
CA LEU A 369 0.91 -2.11 -23.11
C LEU A 369 -0.19 -1.40 -22.29
N HIS A 370 0.15 -0.94 -21.08
CA HIS A 370 -0.80 -0.31 -20.16
C HIS A 370 -1.11 1.16 -20.49
N ARG A 371 -0.16 1.89 -21.10
CA ARG A 371 -0.40 3.25 -21.62
C ARG A 371 -1.36 3.16 -22.80
N ASP A 372 -1.08 2.26 -23.73
CA ASP A 372 -1.82 2.10 -24.98
C ASP A 372 -3.22 1.52 -24.73
N ALA A 373 -3.35 0.52 -23.84
CA ALA A 373 -4.65 0.04 -23.39
C ALA A 373 -5.44 1.13 -22.64
N GLY A 374 -4.77 1.97 -21.86
CA GLY A 374 -5.34 3.15 -21.22
C GLY A 374 -5.89 4.18 -22.23
N ALA A 375 -5.18 4.41 -23.33
CA ALA A 375 -5.63 5.27 -24.43
C ALA A 375 -6.88 4.68 -25.12
N LEU A 376 -6.91 3.37 -25.38
CA LEU A 376 -8.10 2.67 -25.90
C LEU A 376 -9.29 2.68 -24.92
N LEU A 377 -9.03 2.82 -23.62
CA LEU A 377 -10.03 3.01 -22.57
C LEU A 377 -10.45 4.48 -22.35
N GLY A 378 -9.88 5.43 -23.11
CA GLY A 378 -10.18 6.86 -22.98
C GLY A 378 -9.68 7.51 -21.68
N MET A 379 -8.70 6.89 -21.00
CA MET A 379 -8.19 7.38 -19.71
C MET A 379 -7.35 8.65 -19.89
N SER A 380 -7.62 9.68 -19.08
CA SER A 380 -7.10 11.03 -19.32
C SER A 380 -5.66 11.24 -18.82
N SER A 381 -5.34 10.81 -17.60
CA SER A 381 -3.97 10.91 -17.05
C SER A 381 -3.48 9.54 -16.60
N ILE A 382 -2.39 9.08 -17.21
CA ILE A 382 -1.70 7.84 -16.82
C ILE A 382 -0.22 8.13 -16.67
N SER A 383 0.38 7.59 -15.61
CA SER A 383 1.83 7.43 -15.48
C SER A 383 2.17 5.99 -15.14
N VAL A 384 3.04 5.37 -15.95
CA VAL A 384 3.43 3.95 -15.85
C VAL A 384 4.89 3.83 -15.42
N VAL A 385 5.12 3.31 -14.21
CA VAL A 385 6.47 2.97 -13.73
C VAL A 385 6.89 1.61 -14.31
N SER A 386 7.99 1.58 -15.07
CA SER A 386 8.40 0.40 -15.86
C SER A 386 9.46 -0.52 -15.21
N THR A 387 9.98 -0.17 -14.03
CA THR A 387 11.07 -0.93 -13.38
C THR A 387 10.69 -1.61 -12.06
N CYS A 388 9.52 -1.27 -11.51
CA CYS A 388 8.96 -1.87 -10.30
C CYS A 388 8.31 -3.21 -10.62
N ARG A 389 7.78 -3.89 -9.59
CA ARG A 389 6.84 -5.00 -9.77
C ARG A 389 5.55 -4.65 -9.05
N ASP A 390 4.43 -4.84 -9.73
CA ASP A 390 3.10 -5.02 -9.14
C ASP A 390 2.46 -3.81 -8.43
N VAL A 391 3.19 -2.69 -8.29
CA VAL A 391 2.70 -1.42 -7.75
C VAL A 391 3.58 -0.27 -8.23
N ALA A 392 3.02 0.93 -8.40
CA ALA A 392 3.80 2.13 -8.69
C ALA A 392 4.65 2.55 -7.48
N GLU A 393 5.95 2.27 -7.54
CA GLU A 393 6.93 2.68 -6.53
C GLU A 393 8.28 3.00 -7.20
N LEU A 394 8.82 4.19 -6.94
CA LEU A 394 10.10 4.65 -7.50
C LEU A 394 11.27 4.24 -6.63
N VAL A 395 12.18 3.46 -7.20
CA VAL A 395 13.40 2.95 -6.55
C VAL A 395 14.55 3.95 -6.77
N PRO A 396 14.98 4.75 -5.76
CA PRO A 396 15.81 5.94 -5.97
C PRO A 396 17.26 5.68 -6.41
N HIS A 397 17.71 4.42 -6.39
CA HIS A 397 19.02 4.01 -6.90
C HIS A 397 18.98 3.42 -8.33
N ARG A 398 17.85 3.55 -9.03
CA ARG A 398 17.68 3.13 -10.42
C ARG A 398 17.15 4.29 -11.26
N THR A 399 17.56 4.36 -12.52
CA THR A 399 16.94 5.25 -13.51
C THR A 399 15.58 4.67 -13.90
N HIS A 400 14.53 5.49 -13.95
CA HIS A 400 13.19 5.06 -14.35
C HIS A 400 12.82 5.68 -15.68
N MET A 401 12.25 4.88 -16.58
CA MET A 401 11.40 5.40 -17.66
C MET A 401 9.96 5.39 -17.16
N ILE A 402 9.32 6.54 -17.13
CA ILE A 402 7.91 6.72 -16.81
C ILE A 402 7.19 6.94 -18.14
N TYR A 403 6.42 5.96 -18.59
CA TYR A 403 5.59 6.14 -19.78
C TYR A 403 4.33 6.91 -19.38
N ARG A 404 4.00 8.00 -20.08
CA ARG A 404 2.90 8.90 -19.66
C ARG A 404 1.91 9.17 -20.79
N LEU A 405 0.64 9.27 -20.42
CA LEU A 405 -0.45 9.75 -21.28
C LEU A 405 -1.12 10.93 -20.57
N LEU A 406 -1.21 12.07 -21.24
CA LEU A 406 -1.86 13.30 -20.76
C LEU A 406 -2.85 13.79 -21.81
N ASP A 407 -4.14 13.63 -21.53
CA ASP A 407 -5.29 13.98 -22.39
C ASP A 407 -5.13 13.49 -23.84
N GLY A 408 -4.64 12.24 -23.99
CA GLY A 408 -4.44 11.58 -25.29
C GLY A 408 -3.07 11.81 -25.94
N ARG A 409 -2.20 12.64 -25.37
CA ARG A 409 -0.81 12.86 -25.82
C ARG A 409 0.16 12.03 -25.00
N GLU A 410 1.11 11.37 -25.66
CA GLU A 410 2.23 10.68 -25.00
C GLU A 410 3.29 11.69 -24.52
N THR A 411 3.75 11.56 -23.27
CA THR A 411 4.67 12.51 -22.63
C THR A 411 5.72 11.81 -21.75
N ASP A 412 6.34 10.76 -22.28
CA ASP A 412 7.28 9.90 -21.53
C ASP A 412 8.43 10.70 -20.86
N MET A 413 8.86 10.25 -19.69
CA MET A 413 9.81 10.95 -18.83
C MET A 413 10.91 10.04 -18.29
N LEU A 414 12.16 10.47 -18.40
CA LEU A 414 13.32 9.81 -17.78
C LEU A 414 13.63 10.43 -16.42
N LEU A 415 13.51 9.65 -15.33
CA LEU A 415 13.92 10.06 -13.99
C LEU A 415 15.30 9.48 -13.65
N PRO A 416 16.32 10.31 -13.35
CA PRO A 416 17.67 9.85 -13.01
C PRO A 416 17.77 9.25 -11.61
N THR A 417 18.91 8.64 -11.29
CA THR A 417 19.20 8.13 -9.95
C THR A 417 19.37 9.26 -8.93
N LEU A 418 18.69 9.12 -7.78
CA LEU A 418 18.75 10.06 -6.65
C LEU A 418 19.74 9.61 -5.55
N SER A 419 20.12 8.34 -5.53
CA SER A 419 21.05 7.77 -4.55
C SER A 419 21.90 6.65 -5.14
N LYS A 420 23.07 6.39 -4.55
CA LYS A 420 23.83 5.15 -4.83
C LYS A 420 23.11 3.94 -4.25
N GLU A 421 23.35 2.76 -4.83
CA GLU A 421 22.84 1.50 -4.29
C GLU A 421 23.51 1.19 -2.93
N SER A 422 22.71 0.76 -1.96
CA SER A 422 23.15 0.34 -0.62
C SER A 422 22.29 -0.84 -0.21
N SER A 423 22.91 -1.86 0.38
CA SER A 423 22.18 -2.99 0.98
C SER A 423 21.30 -2.50 2.13
N ASP A 424 20.11 -3.09 2.24
CA ASP A 424 19.16 -2.79 3.31
C ASP A 424 19.72 -3.32 4.64
N LYS A 425 20.22 -2.41 5.48
CA LYS A 425 20.74 -2.74 6.82
C LYS A 425 19.58 -2.91 7.79
N HIS A 426 18.78 -3.96 7.59
CA HIS A 426 17.85 -4.42 8.60
C HIS A 426 18.63 -4.71 9.88
N SER A 427 18.34 -3.91 10.91
CA SER A 427 18.65 -4.27 12.30
C SER A 427 17.67 -5.37 12.75
N ASN A 428 17.65 -5.72 14.04
CA ASN A 428 16.87 -6.86 14.57
C ASN A 428 15.33 -6.70 14.49
N PHE A 429 14.82 -5.73 13.72
CA PHE A 429 13.40 -5.57 13.39
C PHE A 429 12.96 -6.52 12.29
N SER A 430 11.70 -6.95 12.33
CA SER A 430 11.02 -7.49 11.15
C SER A 430 10.78 -6.40 10.08
N SER A 431 10.52 -6.81 8.83
CA SER A 431 10.18 -5.90 7.73
C SER A 431 8.99 -4.97 8.03
N PHE A 432 8.00 -5.43 8.81
CA PHE A 432 6.89 -4.60 9.31
C PHE A 432 7.35 -3.55 10.33
N GLU A 433 8.06 -3.95 11.39
CA GLU A 433 8.57 -3.04 12.43
C GLU A 433 9.54 -2.00 11.85
N TYR A 434 10.36 -2.40 10.89
CA TYR A 434 11.25 -1.50 10.16
C TYR A 434 10.48 -0.46 9.32
N TRP A 435 9.46 -0.91 8.58
CA TRP A 435 8.60 -0.03 7.77
C TRP A 435 7.83 0.98 8.63
N TYR A 436 7.17 0.50 9.69
CA TYR A 436 6.46 1.36 10.64
C TYR A 436 7.44 2.23 11.45
N GLY A 437 8.65 1.75 11.71
CA GLY A 437 9.74 2.50 12.33
C GLY A 437 10.19 3.70 11.50
N VAL A 438 10.34 3.54 10.19
CA VAL A 438 10.64 4.65 9.26
C VAL A 438 9.48 5.64 9.19
N TRP A 439 8.23 5.14 9.13
CA TRP A 439 7.04 6.01 9.17
C TRP A 439 7.00 6.86 10.45
N SER A 440 7.11 6.24 11.62
CA SER A 440 7.03 6.87 12.95
C SER A 440 8.27 7.66 13.38
N GLY A 441 9.38 7.54 12.65
CA GLY A 441 10.67 8.16 12.99
C GLY A 441 11.46 7.41 14.08
N ALA A 442 11.02 6.22 14.50
CA ALA A 442 11.80 5.33 15.37
C ALA A 442 13.01 4.69 14.65
N ALA A 443 12.94 4.60 13.32
CA ALA A 443 14.06 4.28 12.43
C ALA A 443 14.27 5.41 11.41
N VAL A 444 15.50 5.55 10.92
CA VAL A 444 15.88 6.53 9.89
C VAL A 444 16.67 5.80 8.81
N ASP A 445 16.13 5.79 7.59
CA ASP A 445 16.81 5.23 6.42
C ASP A 445 16.57 6.12 5.19
N LYS A 446 17.63 6.80 4.71
CA LYS A 446 17.50 7.79 3.62
C LYS A 446 17.19 7.16 2.26
N ARG A 447 17.39 5.85 2.07
CA ARG A 447 16.93 5.14 0.85
C ARG A 447 15.41 4.97 0.91
N ALA A 448 14.85 4.52 2.03
CA ALA A 448 13.41 4.42 2.23
C ALA A 448 12.72 5.79 2.15
N GLU A 449 13.28 6.83 2.79
CA GLU A 449 12.77 8.20 2.66
C GLU A 449 12.76 8.68 1.20
N ASN A 450 13.85 8.46 0.45
CA ASN A 450 13.93 8.84 -0.96
C ASN A 450 12.94 8.06 -1.85
N THR A 451 12.68 6.78 -1.56
CA THR A 451 11.61 6.01 -2.20
C THR A 451 10.25 6.68 -1.98
N ILE A 452 9.92 7.01 -0.73
CA ILE A 452 8.61 7.59 -0.36
C ILE A 452 8.42 8.97 -1.00
N VAL A 453 9.43 9.84 -0.90
CA VAL A 453 9.42 11.20 -1.47
C VAL A 453 9.29 11.17 -2.99
N ALA A 454 10.13 10.39 -3.70
CA ALA A 454 10.09 10.33 -5.15
C ALA A 454 8.76 9.76 -5.66
N THR A 455 8.27 8.69 -5.02
CA THR A 455 6.99 8.06 -5.37
C THR A 455 5.82 9.01 -5.13
N ALA A 456 5.81 9.75 -4.02
CA ALA A 456 4.80 10.77 -3.73
C ALA A 456 4.84 11.94 -4.74
N ALA A 457 6.02 12.40 -5.14
CA ALA A 457 6.18 13.47 -6.13
C ALA A 457 5.57 13.08 -7.49
N MET A 458 5.92 11.88 -7.99
CA MET A 458 5.39 11.34 -9.23
C MET A 458 3.86 11.10 -9.17
N ALA A 459 3.36 10.63 -8.03
CA ALA A 459 1.93 10.46 -7.79
C ALA A 459 1.16 11.80 -7.78
N MET A 460 1.66 12.83 -7.08
CA MET A 460 1.06 14.18 -7.11
C MET A 460 1.07 14.78 -8.52
N MET A 461 2.18 14.65 -9.27
CA MET A 461 2.28 15.15 -10.64
C MET A 461 1.29 14.43 -11.59
N THR A 462 1.01 13.15 -11.34
CA THR A 462 0.00 12.37 -12.08
C THR A 462 -1.42 12.79 -11.73
N ALA A 463 -1.73 12.94 -10.43
CA ALA A 463 -3.03 13.44 -9.95
C ALA A 463 -3.35 14.85 -10.47
N ALA A 464 -2.35 15.73 -10.50
CA ALA A 464 -2.44 17.07 -11.07
C ALA A 464 -2.51 17.11 -12.60
N SER A 465 -2.30 15.98 -13.29
CA SER A 465 -2.16 15.90 -14.76
C SER A 465 -1.09 16.85 -15.33
N ALA A 466 -0.03 17.12 -14.57
CA ALA A 466 0.94 18.16 -14.87
C ALA A 466 2.07 17.69 -15.82
N GLU A 467 2.64 18.64 -16.57
CA GLU A 467 3.76 18.43 -17.49
C GLU A 467 5.06 18.00 -16.77
N ASN A 468 6.01 17.44 -17.53
CA ASN A 468 7.24 16.84 -16.97
C ASN A 468 8.16 17.86 -16.28
N GLU A 469 8.14 19.12 -16.72
CA GLU A 469 8.93 20.22 -16.15
C GLU A 469 8.54 20.53 -14.69
N SER A 470 7.29 20.25 -14.30
CA SER A 470 6.79 20.51 -12.95
C SER A 470 7.33 19.54 -11.89
N HIS A 471 7.97 18.43 -12.28
CA HIS A 471 8.43 17.37 -11.37
C HIS A 471 9.25 17.88 -10.18
N ALA A 472 10.14 18.86 -10.39
CA ALA A 472 10.98 19.42 -9.34
C ALA A 472 10.16 20.06 -8.19
N GLN A 473 9.08 20.78 -8.54
CA GLN A 473 8.19 21.43 -7.58
C GLN A 473 7.42 20.40 -6.74
N PHE A 474 6.95 19.33 -7.37
CA PHE A 474 6.32 18.20 -6.66
C PHE A 474 7.30 17.45 -5.76
N PHE A 475 8.58 17.35 -6.14
CA PHE A 475 9.62 16.73 -5.31
C PHE A 475 9.94 17.54 -4.05
N GLU A 476 10.14 18.86 -4.17
CA GLU A 476 10.35 19.76 -3.03
C GLU A 476 9.14 19.71 -2.06
N ARG A 477 7.92 19.70 -2.61
CA ARG A 477 6.68 19.58 -1.82
C ARG A 477 6.58 18.22 -1.11
N ALA A 478 7.00 17.12 -1.75
CA ALA A 478 7.06 15.82 -1.11
C ALA A 478 8.07 15.76 0.04
N GLU A 479 9.25 16.39 -0.10
CA GLU A 479 10.23 16.50 1.00
C GLU A 479 9.71 17.36 2.16
N GLU A 480 8.98 18.44 1.88
CA GLU A 480 8.33 19.26 2.92
C GLU A 480 7.28 18.45 3.71
N LEU A 481 6.40 17.73 3.00
CA LEU A 481 5.35 16.90 3.60
C LEU A 481 5.94 15.72 4.39
N TRP A 482 7.03 15.11 3.93
CA TRP A 482 7.74 14.05 4.66
C TRP A 482 8.39 14.57 5.95
N ARG A 483 9.03 15.75 5.91
CA ARG A 483 9.60 16.41 7.11
C ARG A 483 8.53 16.78 8.12
N ASN A 484 7.37 17.26 7.66
CA ASN A 484 6.25 17.66 8.50
C ASN A 484 5.29 16.52 8.88
N ARG A 485 5.57 15.25 8.54
CA ARG A 485 4.59 14.14 8.59
C ARG A 485 3.96 13.82 9.97
N HIS A 486 4.55 14.28 11.07
CA HIS A 486 4.02 14.12 12.43
C HIS A 486 3.47 15.42 13.04
N ASN A 487 3.66 16.56 12.37
CA ASN A 487 3.00 17.79 12.74
C ASN A 487 1.53 17.67 12.35
N ARG A 488 0.62 17.85 13.32
CA ARG A 488 -0.79 18.05 12.98
C ARG A 488 -0.90 19.36 12.21
N VAL A 489 -1.21 19.27 10.93
CA VAL A 489 -1.78 20.38 10.18
C VAL A 489 -3.02 20.84 10.95
N ALA A 490 -3.11 22.13 11.28
CA ALA A 490 -4.34 22.71 11.80
C ALA A 490 -5.35 22.71 10.65
N ALA A 491 -6.49 22.07 10.88
CA ALA A 491 -7.63 22.07 9.96
C ALA A 491 -8.40 23.40 10.04
#